data_AF-A0ABC8M854-F1
#
_entry.id   AF-A0ABC8M854-F1
#
_cell.length_a   1.000
_cell.length_b   1.000
_cell.length_c   1.000
_cell.angle_alpha   90.00
_cell.angle_beta   90.00
_cell.angle_gamma   90.00
#
_symmetry.space_group_name_H-M   'P 1'
#
loop_
_entity.id
_entity.type
_entity.pdbx_description
1 polymer ?
#
loop_
_entity_poly.entity_id
_entity_poly.type
_entity_poly.pdbx_seq_one_letter_code
_entity_poly.pdbx_strand_id
1 'polypeptide(L)'
;MVGHLLNRDLKELKMDHARVIDTSLLFKYDFSESIGKVPMPTLDHLCKSVLGYEMQKSLGRCVHEAVATMKLVRAILEHGADTSVPLPDEMLKTDESRLVPKKKKG
;
A
#
# COMPACT_ATOMS: atom_id res chain seq x y z
N MET A 1 0.23 14.89 -11.39
CA MET A 1 0.36 14.91 -9.90
C MET A 1 0.90 13.59 -9.38
N VAL A 2 1.54 13.56 -8.21
CA VAL A 2 2.01 12.33 -7.53
C VAL A 2 1.39 12.29 -6.13
N GLY A 3 0.93 11.11 -5.70
CA GLY A 3 0.32 10.93 -4.39
C GLY A 3 -0.16 9.50 -4.18
N HIS A 4 -0.94 9.28 -3.12
CA HIS A 4 -1.49 7.97 -2.75
C HIS A 4 -2.99 8.08 -2.54
N LEU A 5 -3.79 7.29 -3.26
CA LEU A 5 -5.26 7.41 -3.28
C LEU A 5 -5.72 8.80 -3.76
N LEU A 6 -5.06 9.31 -4.80
CA LEU A 6 -5.27 10.66 -5.36
C LEU A 6 -6.71 10.89 -5.82
N ASN A 7 -7.47 9.83 -6.10
CA ASN A 7 -8.88 9.94 -6.46
C ASN A 7 -9.71 10.63 -5.35
N ARG A 8 -9.31 10.50 -4.07
CA ARG A 8 -9.95 11.19 -2.95
C ARG A 8 -9.61 12.67 -2.98
N ASP A 9 -8.32 13.00 -3.06
CA ASP A 9 -7.84 14.38 -3.06
C ASP A 9 -8.39 15.18 -4.25
N LEU A 10 -8.33 14.62 -5.46
CA LEU A 10 -8.84 15.27 -6.67
C LEU A 10 -10.33 15.54 -6.62
N LYS A 11 -11.11 14.61 -6.03
CA LYS A 11 -12.55 14.79 -5.84
C LYS A 11 -12.85 15.94 -4.89
N GLU A 12 -12.16 16.02 -3.75
CA GLU A 12 -12.35 17.10 -2.77
C GLU A 12 -11.90 18.46 -3.34
N LEU A 13 -10.80 18.48 -4.10
CA LEU A 13 -10.31 19.66 -4.79
C LEU A 13 -11.17 20.06 -6.01
N LYS A 14 -12.12 19.22 -6.42
CA LYS A 14 -12.95 19.39 -7.63
C LYS A 14 -12.10 19.60 -8.88
N MET A 15 -11.00 18.86 -8.96
CA MET A 15 -10.05 18.92 -10.07
C MET A 15 -10.15 17.64 -10.91
N ASP A 16 -10.22 17.81 -12.23
CA ASP A 16 -9.96 16.74 -13.18
C ASP A 16 -8.55 16.92 -13.74
N HIS A 17 -7.67 15.95 -13.47
CA HIS A 17 -6.27 16.02 -13.87
C HIS A 17 -5.87 14.73 -14.57
N ALA A 18 -5.73 14.81 -15.90
CA ALA A 18 -5.56 13.65 -16.78
C ALA A 18 -4.33 12.77 -16.50
N ARG A 19 -3.29 13.31 -15.85
CA ARG A 19 -2.02 12.59 -15.62
C ARG A 19 -1.65 12.54 -14.15
N VAL A 20 -1.85 11.38 -13.55
CA VAL A 20 -1.53 11.12 -12.15
C VAL A 20 -0.63 9.90 -12.00
N ILE A 21 0.26 9.96 -11.02
CA ILE A 21 0.99 8.80 -10.50
C ILE A 21 0.41 8.53 -9.12
N ASP A 22 -0.51 7.58 -9.07
CA ASP A 22 -1.11 7.13 -7.81
C ASP A 22 -0.36 5.90 -7.30
N THR A 23 0.41 6.07 -6.23
CA THR A 23 1.24 4.98 -5.68
C THR A 23 0.39 3.84 -5.12
N SER A 24 -0.88 4.06 -4.77
CA SER A 24 -1.79 2.98 -4.32
C SER A 24 -2.11 1.97 -5.43
N LEU A 25 -1.93 2.36 -6.69
CA LEU A 25 -2.16 1.51 -7.87
C LEU A 25 -0.87 0.93 -8.45
N LEU A 26 0.28 1.48 -8.08
CA LEU A 26 1.58 0.98 -8.53
C LEU A 26 1.99 -0.27 -7.75
N PHE A 27 1.80 -0.26 -6.43
CA PHE A 27 2.25 -1.35 -5.56
C PHE A 27 1.15 -2.37 -5.29
N LYS A 28 1.55 -3.64 -5.17
CA LYS A 28 0.65 -4.77 -4.87
C LYS A 28 1.31 -5.68 -3.85
N TYR A 29 0.51 -6.37 -3.06
CA TYR A 29 1.05 -7.39 -2.17
C TYR A 29 1.55 -8.60 -2.97
N ASP A 30 2.70 -9.12 -2.57
CA ASP A 30 3.24 -10.38 -3.05
C ASP A 30 2.43 -11.53 -2.44
N PHE A 31 1.36 -11.91 -3.13
CA PHE A 31 0.46 -12.97 -2.68
C PHE A 31 0.13 -13.90 -3.84
N SER A 32 0.37 -15.20 -3.65
CA SER A 32 0.26 -16.22 -4.68
C SER A 32 -1.16 -16.80 -4.84
N GLU A 33 -2.08 -16.53 -3.92
CA GLU A 33 -3.41 -17.15 -3.93
C GLU A 33 -4.53 -16.19 -4.33
N SER A 34 -5.48 -16.72 -5.10
CA SER A 34 -6.69 -16.04 -5.59
C SER A 34 -7.71 -15.83 -4.48
N ILE A 35 -7.39 -15.03 -3.47
CA ILE A 35 -8.32 -14.63 -2.42
C ILE A 35 -8.91 -13.26 -2.77
N GLY A 36 -10.09 -13.26 -3.40
CA GLY A 36 -10.98 -12.09 -3.50
C GLY A 36 -10.31 -10.73 -3.85
N LYS A 37 -10.89 -9.63 -3.36
CA LYS A 37 -10.25 -8.30 -3.44
C LYS A 37 -9.19 -8.18 -2.36
N VAL A 38 -7.92 -8.40 -2.72
CA VAL A 38 -6.79 -8.03 -1.86
C VAL A 38 -6.77 -6.50 -1.72
N PRO A 39 -6.71 -5.95 -0.48
CA PRO A 39 -6.67 -4.50 -0.29
C PRO A 39 -5.38 -3.90 -0.84
N MET A 40 -5.44 -2.63 -1.26
CA MET A 40 -4.24 -1.90 -1.69
C MET A 40 -3.27 -1.73 -0.50
N PRO A 41 -1.94 -1.80 -0.72
CA PRO A 41 -0.97 -1.47 0.32
C PRO A 41 -1.16 -0.05 0.84
N THR A 42 -1.09 0.12 2.16
CA THR A 42 -1.18 1.45 2.78
C THR A 42 0.12 2.21 2.58
N LEU A 43 0.07 3.56 2.56
CA LEU A 43 1.28 4.37 2.45
C LEU A 43 2.28 4.10 3.59
N ASP A 44 1.82 3.86 4.82
CA ASP A 44 2.69 3.51 5.95
C ASP A 44 3.44 2.20 5.68
N HIS A 45 2.73 1.18 5.18
CA HIS A 45 3.33 -0.10 4.83
C HIS A 45 4.34 0.05 3.68
N LEU A 46 4.00 0.82 2.66
CA LEU A 46 4.93 1.11 1.55
C LEU A 46 6.19 1.84 2.02
N CYS A 47 6.07 2.82 2.93
CA CYS A 47 7.24 3.49 3.51
C CYS A 47 8.14 2.48 4.23
N LYS A 48 7.54 1.58 5.01
CA LYS A 48 8.30 0.57 5.76
C LYS A 48 8.97 -0.45 4.83
N SER A 49 8.21 -1.03 3.91
CA SER A 49 8.69 -2.11 3.03
C SER A 49 9.62 -1.66 1.92
N VAL A 50 9.38 -0.48 1.34
CA VAL A 50 10.14 0.01 0.17
C VAL A 50 11.22 1.02 0.57
N LEU A 51 10.91 1.94 1.50
CA LEU A 51 11.83 3.00 1.91
C LEU A 51 12.59 2.67 3.20
N GLY A 52 12.24 1.59 3.90
CA GLY A 52 12.92 1.14 5.11
C GLY A 52 12.70 2.01 6.35
N TYR A 53 11.65 2.85 6.38
CA TYR A 53 11.34 3.66 7.55
C TYR A 53 9.84 3.73 7.86
N GLU A 54 9.51 3.89 9.14
CA GLU A 54 8.13 4.11 9.57
C GLU A 54 7.79 5.61 9.54
N MET A 55 6.66 5.96 8.93
CA MET A 55 6.24 7.35 8.82
C MET A 55 5.76 7.86 10.19
N GLN A 56 6.24 9.04 10.59
CA GLN A 56 5.82 9.66 11.86
C GLN A 56 4.35 10.10 11.80
N LYS A 57 3.60 9.81 12.86
CA LYS A 57 2.24 10.30 13.06
C LYS A 57 2.30 11.69 13.70
N SER A 58 2.42 12.73 12.88
CA SER A 58 2.57 14.12 13.32
C SER A 58 1.46 15.04 12.78
N LEU A 59 1.31 16.22 13.39
CA LEU A 59 0.56 17.33 12.80
C LEU A 59 1.25 17.76 11.48
N GLY A 60 0.47 18.02 10.43
CA GLY A 60 1.03 18.34 9.10
C GLY A 60 1.50 17.12 8.29
N ARG A 61 0.99 15.93 8.62
CA ARG A 61 1.29 14.65 7.94
C ARG A 61 1.25 14.72 6.41
N CYS A 62 0.39 15.54 5.81
CA CYS A 62 0.25 15.66 4.35
C CYS A 62 1.54 16.03 3.62
N VAL A 63 2.39 16.87 4.22
CA VAL A 63 3.70 17.23 3.63
C VAL A 63 4.62 16.01 3.65
N HIS A 64 4.63 15.26 4.76
CA HIS A 64 5.41 14.03 4.87
C HIS A 64 4.91 12.95 3.90
N GLU A 65 3.59 12.83 3.72
CA GLU A 65 2.97 11.92 2.75
C GLU A 65 3.32 12.28 1.31
N ALA A 66 3.28 13.58 0.96
CA ALA A 66 3.70 14.06 -0.36
C ALA A 66 5.19 13.77 -0.62
N VAL A 67 6.06 13.98 0.38
CA VAL A 67 7.48 13.64 0.29
C VAL A 67 7.69 12.13 0.16
N ALA A 68 6.99 11.32 0.95
CA ALA A 68 7.11 9.87 0.93
C ALA A 68 6.65 9.28 -0.41
N THR A 69 5.52 9.72 -0.94
CA THR A 69 5.02 9.28 -2.26
C THR A 69 5.97 9.65 -3.39
N MET A 70 6.60 10.83 -3.34
CA MET A 70 7.64 11.20 -4.31
C MET A 70 8.88 10.29 -4.18
N LYS A 71 9.31 9.95 -2.96
CA LYS A 71 10.41 9.01 -2.74
C LYS A 71 10.11 7.62 -3.29
N LEU A 72 8.89 7.11 -3.11
CA LEU A 72 8.46 5.83 -3.69
C LEU A 72 8.57 5.83 -5.22
N VAL A 73 8.09 6.89 -5.88
CA VAL A 73 8.19 7.00 -7.34
C VAL A 73 9.65 7.07 -7.80
N ARG A 74 10.49 7.83 -7.09
CA ARG A 74 11.94 7.87 -7.38
C ARG A 74 12.61 6.51 -7.19
N ALA A 75 12.23 5.73 -6.17
CA ALA A 75 12.77 4.39 -5.97
C ALA A 75 12.48 3.46 -7.17
N ILE A 76 11.28 3.56 -7.77
CA ILE A 76 10.95 2.82 -8.99
C ILE A 76 11.78 3.32 -10.18
N LEU A 77 11.81 4.64 -10.41
CA LEU A 77 12.43 5.21 -11.62
C LEU A 77 13.96 5.15 -11.62
N GLU A 78 14.60 5.38 -10.47
CA GLU A 78 16.05 5.51 -10.35
C GLU A 78 16.72 4.20 -9.95
N HIS A 79 16.02 3.35 -9.19
CA HIS A 79 16.60 2.15 -8.60
C HIS A 79 15.91 0.86 -9.05
N GLY A 80 14.87 0.95 -9.89
CA GLY A 80 14.14 -0.23 -10.36
C GLY A 80 13.48 -1.00 -9.23
N ALA A 81 13.06 -0.32 -8.16
CA ALA A 81 12.44 -0.95 -7.01
C ALA A 81 11.23 -1.81 -7.44
N ASP A 82 11.13 -3.01 -6.86
CA ASP A 82 9.98 -3.88 -7.09
C ASP A 82 8.69 -3.21 -6.58
N THR A 83 7.62 -3.43 -7.33
CA THR A 83 6.27 -2.98 -7.00
C THR A 83 5.48 -4.05 -6.24
N SER A 84 6.01 -5.27 -6.15
CA SER A 84 5.53 -6.31 -5.25
C SER A 84 6.08 -6.07 -3.84
N VAL A 85 5.19 -5.97 -2.84
CA VAL A 85 5.57 -5.75 -1.44
C VAL A 85 5.07 -6.90 -0.55
N PRO A 86 5.80 -7.30 0.50
CA PRO A 86 5.37 -8.37 1.38
C PRO A 86 4.05 -8.02 2.08
N LEU A 87 3.24 -9.03 2.42
CA LEU A 87 2.05 -8.78 3.26
C LEU A 87 2.46 -8.29 4.66
N PRO A 88 1.63 -7.44 5.29
CA PRO A 88 1.81 -7.09 6.69
C PRO A 88 1.57 -8.32 7.58
N ASP A 89 2.34 -8.46 8.64
CA ASP A 89 2.22 -9.57 9.61
C ASP A 89 0.80 -9.70 10.19
N GLU A 90 0.05 -8.60 10.33
CA GLU A 90 -1.32 -8.65 10.83
C GLU A 90 -2.28 -9.38 9.88
N MET A 91 -2.02 -9.29 8.57
CA MET A 91 -2.85 -9.94 7.55
C MET A 91 -2.55 -11.44 7.47
N LEU A 92 -1.29 -11.85 7.65
CA LEU A 92 -0.88 -13.27 7.64
C LEU A 92 -1.50 -14.07 8.81
N LYS A 93 -1.66 -13.46 9.98
CA LYS A 93 -2.22 -14.11 11.19
C LYS A 93 -3.71 -14.46 11.06
N THR A 94 -4.43 -13.83 10.15
CA THR A 94 -5.88 -14.07 9.99
C THR A 94 -6.17 -15.41 9.30
N ASP A 95 -5.27 -15.90 8.45
CA ASP A 95 -5.46 -17.17 7.73
C ASP A 95 -5.20 -18.42 8.59
N GLU A 96 -4.35 -18.36 9.62
CA GLU A 96 -4.12 -19.50 10.52
C GLU A 96 -5.38 -19.91 11.31
N SER A 97 -6.30 -18.96 11.55
CA SER A 97 -7.56 -19.22 12.25
C SER A 97 -8.58 -20.04 11.44
N ARG A 98 -8.36 -20.21 10.13
CA ARG A 98 -9.24 -20.97 9.22
C ARG A 98 -8.84 -22.44 9.06
N LEU A 99 -7.71 -22.86 9.62
CA LEU A 99 -7.11 -24.19 9.40
C LEU A 99 -7.42 -25.22 10.50
N VAL A 100 -8.43 -25.03 11.36
CA VAL A 100 -8.81 -26.09 12.32
C VAL A 100 -9.75 -27.10 11.63
N PRO A 101 -9.32 -28.34 11.32
CA PRO A 101 -10.22 -29.35 10.78
C PRO A 101 -11.26 -29.71 11.85
N LYS A 102 -12.54 -29.46 11.54
CA LYS A 102 -13.67 -29.98 12.33
C LYS A 102 -13.58 -31.51 12.33
N LYS A 103 -13.10 -32.09 13.44
CA LYS A 103 -13.23 -33.54 13.69
C LYS A 103 -14.71 -33.91 13.59
N LYS A 104 -15.08 -34.67 12.56
CA LYS A 104 -16.38 -35.35 12.48
C LYS A 104 -16.46 -36.31 13.69
N LYS A 105 -17.37 -36.03 14.62
CA LYS A 105 -17.79 -37.02 15.61
C LYS A 105 -18.66 -38.05 14.89
N GLY A 106 -18.22 -39.31 14.90
CA GLY A 106 -19.05 -40.46 14.58
C GLY A 106 -19.94 -40.85 15.74
#